data_AF-A0AAQ3QEU9-F1
#
_entry.id   AF-A0AAQ3QEU9-F1
#
_cell.length_a   1.000
_cell.length_b   1.000
_cell.length_c   1.000
_cell.angle_alpha   90.00
_cell.angle_beta   90.00
_cell.angle_gamma   90.00
#
_symmetry.space_group_name_H-M   'P 1'
#
loop_
_entity.id
_entity.type
_entity.pdbx_description
1 polymer ?
#
loop_
_entity_poly.entity_id
_entity_poly.type
_entity_poly.pdbx_seq_one_letter_code
_entity_poly.pdbx_strand_id
1 'polypeptide(L)'
;MSIEDGVDGNTGMAQVDPNYSFIVVIFNVCPTEVSLEIPSLKSRKLQLHPVQLNSADDLVKQSSNEPSSGSFTIPRRTTSVFVEVRCCT
;
A
#
# COMPACT_ATOMS: atom_id res chain seq x y z
N MET A 1 -3.37 2.59 -7.96
CA MET A 1 -2.19 2.19 -8.75
C MET A 1 -1.39 1.19 -7.93
N SER A 2 -0.88 0.13 -8.55
CA SER A 2 0.00 -0.85 -7.89
C SER A 2 1.29 -0.97 -8.67
N ILE A 3 2.41 -1.14 -7.96
CA ILE A 3 3.74 -1.34 -8.51
C ILE A 3 4.27 -2.62 -7.86
N GLU A 4 4.58 -3.61 -8.69
CA GLU A 4 5.16 -4.88 -8.28
C GLU A 4 6.65 -4.87 -8.57
N ASP A 5 7.45 -5.37 -7.63
CA ASP A 5 8.89 -5.51 -7.80
C ASP A 5 9.26 -6.97 -8.14
N GLY A 6 10.42 -7.15 -8.77
CA GLY A 6 10.97 -8.47 -9.04
C GLY A 6 11.37 -9.20 -7.76
N VAL A 7 11.55 -10.52 -7.87
CA VAL A 7 12.04 -11.36 -6.77
C VAL A 7 13.35 -12.00 -7.22
N ASP A 8 14.41 -11.81 -6.45
CA ASP A 8 15.71 -12.44 -6.73
C ASP A 8 15.56 -13.95 -6.93
N GLY A 9 16.14 -14.47 -8.02
CA GLY A 9 16.02 -15.87 -8.41
C GLY A 9 14.80 -16.22 -9.27
N ASN A 10 13.87 -15.28 -9.50
CA ASN A 10 12.79 -15.46 -10.46
C ASN A 10 13.12 -14.84 -11.82
N THR A 11 12.85 -15.54 -12.92
CA THR A 11 13.13 -15.04 -14.28
C THR A 11 11.93 -14.24 -14.79
N GLY A 12 12.07 -12.92 -14.95
CA GLY A 12 11.04 -12.08 -15.59
C GLY A 12 11.07 -10.61 -15.20
N MET A 13 11.45 -10.30 -13.96
CA MET A 13 11.66 -8.94 -13.45
C MET A 13 12.83 -8.94 -12.46
N ALA A 14 13.76 -8.00 -12.62
CA ALA A 14 14.82 -7.80 -11.65
C ALA A 14 14.25 -7.17 -10.37
N GLN A 15 14.75 -7.59 -9.21
CA GLN A 15 14.47 -6.93 -7.95
C GLN A 15 15.17 -5.57 -7.91
N VAL A 16 14.42 -4.49 -7.79
CA VAL A 16 14.96 -3.13 -7.77
C VAL A 16 14.91 -2.47 -6.38
N ASP A 17 13.99 -2.89 -5.52
CA ASP A 17 13.85 -2.35 -4.16
C ASP A 17 14.24 -3.41 -3.11
N PRO A 18 15.29 -3.15 -2.31
CA PRO A 18 15.73 -4.08 -1.27
C PRO A 18 14.78 -4.14 -0.05
N ASN A 19 13.88 -3.17 0.11
CA ASN A 19 13.01 -3.04 1.28
C ASN A 19 11.58 -3.52 1.01
N TYR A 20 11.04 -3.22 -0.18
CA TYR A 20 9.63 -3.44 -0.50
C TYR A 20 9.45 -4.33 -1.72
N SER A 21 8.53 -5.31 -1.65
CA SER A 21 8.19 -6.18 -2.78
C SER A 21 7.00 -5.67 -3.58
N PHE A 22 6.17 -4.81 -2.97
CA PHE A 22 4.94 -4.34 -3.58
C PHE A 22 4.53 -2.99 -2.98
N ILE A 23 4.04 -2.09 -3.83
CA ILE A 23 3.55 -0.76 -3.43
C ILE A 23 2.16 -0.54 -4.02
N VAL A 24 1.25 -0.01 -3.21
CA VAL A 24 -0.08 0.44 -3.62
C VAL A 24 -0.22 1.92 -3.31
N VAL A 25 -0.56 2.70 -4.33
CA VAL A 25 -0.83 4.13 -4.21
C VAL A 25 -2.30 4.39 -4.55
N ILE A 26 -3.01 5.02 -3.62
CA ILE A 26 -4.42 5.41 -3.78
C ILE A 26 -4.53 6.92 -3.67
N PHE A 27 -5.11 7.55 -4.69
CA PHE A 27 -5.42 8.96 -4.73
C PHE A 27 -6.91 9.16 -4.49
N ASN A 28 -7.30 9.56 -3.28
CA ASN A 28 -8.67 9.97 -3.01
C ASN A 28 -8.81 11.48 -3.17
N VAL A 29 -9.35 11.92 -4.31
CA VAL A 29 -9.64 13.35 -4.57
C VAL A 29 -11.02 13.77 -4.04
N CYS A 30 -11.85 12.82 -3.61
CA CYS A 30 -13.21 13.09 -3.14
C CYS A 30 -13.18 13.91 -1.83
N PRO A 31 -14.20 14.72 -1.58
CA PRO A 31 -14.35 15.45 -0.31
C PRO A 31 -14.80 14.52 0.85
N THR A 32 -14.98 13.24 0.60
CA THR A 32 -15.40 12.21 1.56
C THR A 32 -14.37 11.08 1.64
N GLU A 33 -14.41 10.34 2.74
CA GLU A 33 -13.71 9.05 2.83
C GLU A 33 -14.23 8.08 1.77
N VAL A 34 -13.34 7.23 1.27
CA VAL A 34 -13.68 6.15 0.34
C VAL A 34 -13.19 4.82 0.89
N SER A 35 -13.99 3.78 0.72
CA SER A 35 -13.57 2.39 0.93
C SER A 35 -13.55 1.67 -0.41
N LEU A 36 -12.40 1.08 -0.75
CA LEU A 36 -12.16 0.42 -2.03
C LEU A 36 -11.79 -1.04 -1.79
N GLU A 37 -12.58 -1.95 -2.34
CA GLU A 37 -12.26 -3.37 -2.34
C GLU A 37 -11.46 -3.73 -3.58
N ILE A 38 -10.28 -4.31 -3.39
CA ILE A 38 -9.41 -4.77 -4.47
C ILE A 38 -9.10 -6.25 -4.21
N PRO A 39 -9.95 -7.18 -4.70
CA PRO A 39 -9.84 -8.61 -4.37
C PRO A 39 -8.49 -9.24 -4.75
N SER A 40 -7.80 -8.71 -5.75
CA SER A 40 -6.46 -9.17 -6.16
C SER A 40 -5.36 -8.86 -5.15
N LEU A 41 -5.62 -7.98 -4.17
CA LEU A 41 -4.70 -7.62 -3.09
C LEU A 41 -5.00 -8.33 -1.77
N LYS A 42 -5.98 -9.25 -1.77
CA LYS A 42 -6.25 -10.11 -0.59
C LYS A 42 -5.00 -10.87 -0.17
N SER A 43 -4.86 -11.07 1.14
CA SER A 43 -3.75 -11.79 1.79
C SER A 43 -2.37 -11.16 1.64
N ARG A 44 -2.20 -10.03 0.92
CA ARG A 44 -0.94 -9.28 0.92
C ARG A 44 -0.75 -8.56 2.25
N LYS A 45 0.50 -8.51 2.73
CA LYS A 45 0.87 -7.91 4.02
C LYS A 45 1.22 -6.44 3.83
N LEU A 46 0.30 -5.70 3.23
CA LEU A 46 0.44 -4.28 3.00
C LEU A 46 0.28 -3.51 4.32
N GLN A 47 1.07 -2.46 4.49
CA GLN A 47 0.99 -1.54 5.63
C GLN A 47 1.19 -0.10 5.15
N LEU A 48 0.63 0.87 5.87
CA LEU A 48 0.83 2.29 5.54
C LEU A 48 2.33 2.62 5.58
N HIS A 49 2.81 3.37 4.58
CA HIS A 49 4.23 3.69 4.47
C HIS A 49 4.73 4.44 5.73
N PRO A 50 5.92 4.13 6.28
CA PRO A 50 6.42 4.72 7.53
C PRO A 50 6.44 6.26 7.55
N VAL A 51 6.70 6.90 6.40
CA VAL A 51 6.62 8.37 6.28
C VAL A 51 5.21 8.90 6.56
N GLN A 52 4.17 8.19 6.13
CA GLN A 52 2.78 8.59 6.37
C GLN A 52 2.32 8.27 7.79
N LEU A 53 2.77 7.15 8.36
CA LEU A 53 2.56 6.84 9.78
C LEU A 53 3.15 7.92 10.70
N ASN A 54 4.33 8.43 10.35
CA ASN A 54 5.03 9.48 11.10
C ASN A 54 4.76 10.91 10.58
N SER A 55 3.71 11.09 9.77
CA SER A 55 3.39 12.39 9.17
C SER A 55 2.95 13.44 10.20
N ALA A 56 3.08 14.72 9.88
CA ALA A 56 2.42 15.80 10.63
C ALA A 56 0.92 15.91 10.29
N ASP A 57 0.50 15.37 9.13
CA ASP A 57 -0.91 15.29 8.75
C ASP A 57 -1.58 14.11 9.46
N ASP A 58 -2.55 14.41 10.32
CA ASP A 58 -3.30 13.39 11.07
C ASP A 58 -4.37 12.69 10.25
N LEU A 59 -4.78 13.23 9.10
CA LEU A 59 -5.75 12.56 8.24
C LEU A 59 -5.11 11.33 7.60
N VAL A 60 -3.94 11.45 6.98
CA VAL A 60 -3.30 10.32 6.28
C VAL A 60 -2.97 9.13 7.21
N LYS A 61 -2.77 9.36 8.50
CA LYS A 61 -2.56 8.29 9.50
C LYS A 61 -3.78 7.39 9.69
N GLN A 62 -4.97 7.87 9.33
CA GLN A 62 -6.21 7.11 9.44
C GLN A 62 -6.42 6.16 8.25
N SER A 63 -5.58 6.26 7.21
CA SER A 63 -5.62 5.34 6.09
C SER A 63 -5.28 3.92 6.52
N SER A 64 -6.14 2.97 6.16
CA SER A 64 -6.05 1.59 6.62
C SER A 64 -6.32 0.60 5.49
N ASN A 65 -5.92 -0.65 5.71
CA ASN A 65 -6.24 -1.77 4.86
C ASN A 65 -6.71 -2.97 5.69
N GLU A 66 -7.53 -3.81 5.09
CA GLU A 66 -7.98 -5.07 5.66
C GLU A 66 -7.52 -6.23 4.76
N PRO A 67 -6.44 -6.95 5.12
CA PRO A 67 -5.86 -8.00 4.27
C PRO A 67 -6.82 -9.13 3.92
N SER A 68 -7.79 -9.44 4.79
CA SER A 68 -8.75 -10.54 4.54
C SER A 68 -9.71 -10.24 3.38
N SER A 69 -10.13 -8.98 3.26
CA SER A 69 -11.04 -8.52 2.21
C SER A 69 -10.32 -7.86 1.03
N GLY A 70 -9.07 -7.42 1.22
CA GLY A 70 -8.37 -6.58 0.26
C GLY A 70 -8.98 -5.17 0.19
N SER A 71 -9.61 -4.72 1.29
CA SER A 71 -10.24 -3.41 1.39
C SER A 71 -9.24 -2.35 1.84
N PHE A 72 -9.38 -1.13 1.31
CA PHE A 72 -8.60 0.04 1.67
C PHE A 72 -9.53 1.20 2.01
N THR A 73 -9.35 1.79 3.17
CA THR A 73 -10.10 2.98 3.60
C THR A 73 -9.19 4.19 3.56
N ILE A 74 -9.59 5.20 2.79
CA ILE A 74 -8.78 6.38 2.49
C ILE A 74 -9.56 7.65 2.81
N PRO A 75 -9.06 8.50 3.72
CA PRO A 75 -9.70 9.76 4.08
C PRO A 75 -9.89 10.68 2.88
N ARG A 76 -10.79 11.65 3.03
CA ARG A 76 -11.04 12.68 2.01
C ARG A 76 -9.75 13.37 1.57
N ARG A 77 -9.64 13.72 0.30
CA ARG A 77 -8.54 14.54 -0.28
C ARG A 77 -7.14 14.05 0.10
N THR A 78 -6.94 12.74 0.20
CA THR A 78 -5.72 12.13 0.73
C THR A 78 -5.10 11.21 -0.33
N THR A 79 -3.78 11.25 -0.43
CA THR A 79 -3.02 10.20 -1.13
C THR A 79 -2.40 9.28 -0.10
N SER A 80 -2.65 7.98 -0.21
CA SER A 80 -2.10 6.98 0.73
C SER A 80 -1.26 5.96 -0.02
N VAL A 81 -0.11 5.64 0.57
CA VAL A 81 0.88 4.72 0.05
C VAL A 81 0.98 3.55 1.02
N PHE A 82 0.66 2.37 0.54
CA PHE A 82 0.84 1.12 1.29
C PHE A 82 1.99 0.34 0.68
N VAL A 83 2.79 -0.29 1.53
CA VAL A 83 3.97 -1.07 1.15
C VAL A 83 3.93 -2.45 1.76
N GLU A 84 4.42 -3.44 1.02
CA GLU A 84 4.68 -4.78 1.52
C GLU A 84 6.18 -4.92 1.76
N VAL A 85 6.58 -5.06 3.02
CA VAL A 85 7.98 -5.22 3.40
C VAL A 85 8.46 -6.60 2.98
N ARG A 86 9.65 -6.66 2.38
CA ARG A 86 10.32 -7.92 2.11
C ARG A 86 10.62 -8.61 3.44
N CYS A 87 10.21 -9.87 3.57
CA CYS A 87 10.70 -10.69 4.67
C CYS A 87 12.23 -10.79 4.55
N CYS A 88 12.93 -10.78 5.68
CA CYS A 88 14.37 -11.02 5.69
C CYS A 88 14.65 -12.35 4.99
N THR A 89 15.50 -12.31 3.98
CA THR A 89 16.07 -13.50 3.34
C THR A 89 17.05 -14.19 4.28
#